data_AF-A0A0F9QVU7-F1
#
_entry.id   AF-A0A0F9QVU7-F1
#
_cell.length_a   1.000
_cell.length_b   1.000
_cell.length_c   1.000
_cell.angle_alpha   90.00
_cell.angle_beta   90.00
_cell.angle_gamma   90.00
#
_symmetry.space_group_name_H-M   'P 1'
#
loop_
_entity.id
_entity.type
_entity.pdbx_description
1 polymer ?
#
loop_
_entity_poly.entity_id
_entity_poly.type
_entity_poly.pdbx_seq_one_letter_code
_entity_poly.pdbx_strand_id
1 'polypeptide(L)'
;MTPILKYAILTCKHKWFVFLAGYKLDVPLWKLIIHDWSKFLPSELPHYGRQFFGKADDPRGFSLCWLRHQNRHPHHWEYWIPRTGHGRSNDSQYGDMIPLHMEIWAVKEMIADWMGAGRAYEGKWPDTKDWTWLNAHMPKMKLHPDTKLDIEYLINRICLIL
;
A
#
# COMPACT_ATOMS: atom_id res chain seq x y z
N MET A 1 -8.50 16.27 -20.70
CA MET A 1 -7.51 15.97 -19.65
C MET A 1 -6.71 14.73 -20.05
N THR A 2 -5.38 14.81 -20.08
CA THR A 2 -4.51 13.67 -20.49
C THR A 2 -4.61 12.52 -19.47
N PRO A 3 -4.32 11.27 -19.86
CA PRO A 3 -4.29 10.12 -18.93
C PRO A 3 -3.38 10.35 -17.72
N ILE A 4 -2.22 10.97 -17.95
CA ILE A 4 -1.25 11.36 -16.91
C ILE A 4 -1.88 12.31 -15.89
N LEU A 5 -2.55 13.37 -16.36
CA LEU A 5 -3.15 14.35 -15.46
C LEU A 5 -4.34 13.76 -14.67
N LYS A 6 -5.13 12.87 -15.30
CA LYS A 6 -6.18 12.11 -14.60
C LYS A 6 -5.60 11.30 -13.44
N TYR A 7 -4.51 10.58 -13.69
CA TYR A 7 -3.87 9.80 -12.64
C TYR A 7 -3.28 10.69 -11.55
N ALA A 8 -2.55 11.76 -11.89
CA ALA A 8 -1.98 12.67 -10.91
C ALA A 8 -3.04 13.26 -9.95
N ILE A 9 -4.20 13.68 -10.47
CA ILE A 9 -5.31 14.18 -9.65
C ILE A 9 -5.87 13.07 -8.75
N LEU A 10 -6.05 11.86 -9.30
CA LEU A 10 -6.50 10.71 -8.51
C LEU A 10 -5.51 10.40 -7.37
N THR A 11 -4.21 10.44 -7.64
CA THR A 11 -3.16 10.23 -6.64
C THR A 11 -3.18 11.31 -5.56
N CYS A 12 -3.38 12.59 -5.91
CA CYS A 12 -3.53 13.65 -4.91
C CYS A 12 -4.76 13.41 -4.01
N LYS A 13 -5.90 13.01 -4.59
CA LYS A 13 -7.12 12.66 -3.85
C LYS A 13 -6.88 11.47 -2.91
N HIS A 14 -6.20 10.43 -3.39
CA HIS A 14 -5.79 9.27 -2.60
C HIS A 14 -4.91 9.68 -1.42
N LYS A 15 -3.79 10.37 -1.68
CA LYS A 15 -2.87 10.86 -0.65
C LYS A 15 -3.57 11.67 0.43
N TRP A 16 -4.54 12.52 0.05
CA TRP A 16 -5.32 13.29 1.02
C TRP A 16 -6.11 12.39 1.98
N PHE A 17 -6.79 11.35 1.47
CA PHE A 17 -7.53 10.43 2.32
C PHE A 17 -6.62 9.51 3.15
N VAL A 18 -5.47 9.10 2.62
CA VAL A 18 -4.46 8.39 3.40
C VAL A 18 -3.94 9.26 4.54
N PHE A 19 -3.70 10.55 4.29
CA PHE A 19 -3.31 11.49 5.35
C PHE A 19 -4.38 11.57 6.45
N LEU A 20 -5.66 11.72 6.10
CA LEU A 20 -6.75 11.79 7.08
C LEU A 20 -6.90 10.51 7.90
N ALA A 21 -6.86 9.34 7.26
CA ALA A 21 -6.97 8.05 7.94
C ALA A 21 -5.72 7.78 8.79
N GLY A 22 -4.54 7.98 8.22
CA GLY A 22 -3.26 7.73 8.88
C GLY A 22 -2.99 8.66 10.06
N TYR A 23 -3.47 9.91 10.01
CA TYR A 23 -3.40 10.82 11.16
C TYR A 23 -4.17 10.26 12.36
N LYS A 24 -5.35 9.66 12.14
CA LYS A 24 -6.15 9.01 13.18
C LYS A 24 -5.55 7.69 13.68
N LEU A 25 -4.66 7.08 12.90
CA LEU A 25 -3.95 5.84 13.26
C LEU A 25 -2.61 6.10 13.95
N ASP A 26 -2.25 7.37 14.20
CA ASP A 26 -0.95 7.79 14.70
C ASP A 26 0.22 7.29 13.83
N VAL A 27 0.07 7.39 12.50
CA VAL A 27 1.18 7.23 11.57
C VAL A 27 2.09 8.46 11.69
N PRO A 28 3.44 8.31 11.71
CA PRO A 28 4.34 9.46 11.75
C PRO A 28 4.02 10.48 10.65
N LEU A 29 3.85 11.75 11.02
CA LEU A 29 3.35 12.78 10.11
C LEU A 29 4.15 12.89 8.80
N TRP A 30 5.48 12.78 8.89
CA TRP A 30 6.35 12.85 7.72
C TRP A 30 6.11 11.70 6.74
N LYS A 31 5.73 10.50 7.22
CA LYS A 31 5.34 9.35 6.36
C LYS A 31 4.09 9.68 5.58
N LEU A 32 3.08 10.27 6.21
CA LEU A 32 1.83 10.67 5.56
C LEU A 32 2.04 11.76 4.49
N ILE A 33 2.93 12.72 4.76
CA ILE A 33 3.28 13.76 3.78
C ILE A 33 3.91 13.12 2.54
N ILE A 34 4.89 12.24 2.74
CA ILE A 34 5.61 11.60 1.63
C ILE A 34 4.89 10.38 1.06
N HIS A 35 3.80 9.90 1.63
CA HIS A 35 3.09 8.70 1.19
C HIS A 35 2.95 8.67 -0.33
N ASP A 36 3.43 7.62 -1.01
CA ASP A 36 3.31 7.49 -2.47
C ASP A 36 3.92 8.62 -3.33
N TRP A 37 4.82 9.44 -2.79
CA TRP A 37 5.41 10.56 -3.54
C TRP A 37 6.09 10.12 -4.84
N SER A 38 6.61 8.89 -4.91
CA SER A 38 7.28 8.37 -6.10
C SER A 38 6.32 8.16 -7.29
N LYS A 39 5.00 8.11 -7.06
CA LYS A 39 3.98 8.04 -8.13
C LYS A 39 4.00 9.24 -9.05
N PHE A 40 4.63 10.35 -8.65
CA PHE A 40 4.82 11.55 -9.47
C PHE A 40 6.15 11.57 -10.24
N LEU A 41 7.03 10.58 -10.03
CA LEU A 41 8.30 10.50 -10.74
C LEU A 41 8.11 10.01 -12.18
N PRO A 42 9.01 10.38 -13.11
CA PRO A 42 8.99 9.89 -14.50
C PRO A 42 9.02 8.37 -14.63
N SER A 43 9.58 7.67 -13.63
CA SER A 43 9.63 6.20 -13.59
C SER A 43 8.28 5.53 -13.28
N GLU A 44 7.28 6.29 -12.85
CA GLU A 44 5.98 5.76 -12.40
C GLU A 44 4.79 6.46 -13.06
N LEU A 45 4.70 7.79 -12.97
CA LEU A 45 3.54 8.58 -13.38
C LEU A 45 3.03 8.26 -14.80
N PRO A 46 3.88 8.20 -15.85
CA PRO A 46 3.42 7.92 -17.21
C PRO A 46 2.84 6.50 -17.37
N HIS A 47 3.45 5.51 -16.70
CA HIS A 47 3.02 4.11 -16.79
C HIS A 47 1.67 3.91 -16.09
N TYR A 48 1.49 4.51 -14.91
CA TYR A 48 0.21 4.49 -14.22
C TYR A 48 -0.90 5.22 -14.99
N GLY A 49 -0.62 6.41 -15.52
CA GLY A 49 -1.56 7.16 -16.35
C GLY A 49 -1.98 6.37 -17.60
N ARG A 50 -1.02 5.74 -18.27
CA ARG A 50 -1.26 4.89 -19.44
C ARG A 50 -2.07 3.64 -19.11
N GLN A 51 -1.80 3.00 -17.96
CA GLN A 51 -2.47 1.78 -17.52
C GLN A 51 -3.94 2.03 -17.14
N PHE A 52 -4.21 3.04 -16.30
CA PHE A 52 -5.54 3.23 -15.71
C PHE A 52 -6.45 4.17 -16.49
N PHE A 53 -5.88 5.06 -17.31
CA PHE A 53 -6.65 6.08 -18.04
C PHE A 53 -6.29 6.17 -19.54
N GLY A 54 -5.39 5.31 -20.01
CA GLY A 54 -4.90 5.27 -21.39
C GLY A 54 -5.21 3.96 -22.09
N LYS A 55 -4.34 3.55 -23.01
CA LYS A 55 -4.51 2.34 -23.85
C LYS A 55 -4.05 1.03 -23.17
N ALA A 56 -3.38 1.11 -22.02
CA ALA A 56 -2.82 -0.06 -21.31
C ALA A 56 -1.95 -1.00 -22.19
N ASP A 57 -1.26 -0.45 -23.18
CA ASP A 57 -0.48 -1.14 -24.21
C ASP A 57 1.04 -1.21 -23.88
N ASP A 58 1.42 -1.02 -22.62
CA ASP A 58 2.79 -1.18 -22.11
C ASP A 58 2.81 -2.03 -20.82
N PRO A 59 2.49 -3.33 -20.93
CA PRO A 59 2.42 -4.21 -19.76
C PRO A 59 3.77 -4.33 -19.04
N ARG A 60 4.89 -4.38 -19.80
CA ARG A 60 6.23 -4.47 -19.20
C ARG A 60 6.59 -3.21 -18.40
N GLY A 61 6.35 -2.02 -18.96
CA GLY A 61 6.62 -0.76 -18.27
C GLY A 61 5.75 -0.59 -17.03
N PHE A 62 4.47 -0.98 -17.11
CA PHE A 62 3.59 -1.00 -15.95
C PHE A 62 4.08 -1.97 -14.86
N SER A 63 4.41 -3.22 -15.21
CA SER A 63 4.93 -4.20 -14.24
C SER A 63 6.22 -3.73 -13.56
N LEU A 64 7.14 -3.11 -14.32
CA LEU A 64 8.38 -2.57 -13.77
C LEU A 64 8.14 -1.37 -12.86
N CYS A 65 7.22 -0.48 -13.23
CA CYS A 65 6.76 0.63 -12.41
C CYS A 65 6.15 0.13 -11.09
N TRP A 66 5.22 -0.82 -11.16
CA TRP A 66 4.54 -1.41 -10.00
C TRP A 66 5.53 -2.07 -9.03
N LEU A 67 6.46 -2.85 -9.56
CA LEU A 67 7.53 -3.47 -8.77
C LEU A 67 8.37 -2.41 -8.04
N ARG A 68 8.79 -1.35 -8.74
CA ARG A 68 9.57 -0.27 -8.12
C ARG A 68 8.81 0.43 -7.01
N HIS A 69 7.52 0.69 -7.22
CA HIS A 69 6.65 1.33 -6.25
C HIS A 69 6.60 0.53 -4.93
N GLN A 70 6.26 -0.76 -5.03
CA GLN A 70 6.25 -1.68 -3.88
C GLN A 70 7.61 -1.78 -3.17
N ASN A 71 8.73 -1.65 -3.91
CA ASN A 71 10.08 -1.69 -3.33
C ASN A 71 10.57 -0.35 -2.75
N ARG A 72 9.84 0.75 -2.95
CA ARG A 72 10.20 2.08 -2.41
C ARG A 72 9.45 2.42 -1.13
N HIS A 73 8.30 1.80 -0.93
CA HIS A 73 7.32 2.20 0.06
C HIS A 73 7.04 1.06 1.02
N PRO A 74 7.57 1.13 2.27
CA PRO A 74 7.43 0.03 3.21
C PRO A 74 6.00 -0.20 3.72
N HIS A 75 5.03 0.67 3.41
CA HIS A 75 3.63 0.36 3.68
C HIS A 75 3.07 -0.71 2.72
N HIS A 76 3.79 -1.09 1.66
CA HIS A 76 3.46 -2.27 0.86
C HIS A 76 4.07 -3.53 1.50
N TRP A 77 3.26 -4.56 1.76
CA TRP A 77 3.75 -5.81 2.34
C TRP A 77 4.81 -6.50 1.47
N GLU A 78 4.80 -6.30 0.15
CA GLU A 78 5.78 -6.86 -0.78
C GLU A 78 7.20 -6.28 -0.57
N TYR A 79 7.32 -5.12 0.08
CA TYR A 79 8.60 -4.54 0.50
C TYR A 79 9.33 -5.47 1.47
N TRP A 80 8.58 -6.16 2.33
CA TRP A 80 9.08 -6.97 3.44
C TRP A 80 9.33 -8.43 3.08
N ILE A 81 9.39 -8.75 1.78
CA ILE A 81 9.68 -10.09 1.28
C ILE A 81 11.08 -10.10 0.67
N PRO A 82 12.07 -10.72 1.33
CA PRO A 82 13.39 -10.96 0.75
C PRO A 82 13.26 -11.81 -0.52
N ARG A 83 13.92 -11.40 -1.61
CA ARG A 83 13.84 -12.06 -2.92
C ARG A 83 15.17 -12.63 -3.40
N THR A 84 16.22 -12.47 -2.61
CA THR A 84 17.57 -12.42 -3.17
C THR A 84 18.15 -13.76 -3.57
N GLY A 85 17.65 -14.92 -3.12
CA GLY A 85 18.32 -16.20 -3.37
C GLY A 85 19.72 -16.28 -2.73
N HIS A 86 20.06 -15.29 -1.90
CA HIS A 86 21.35 -15.09 -1.26
C HIS A 86 21.18 -15.14 0.26
N GLY A 87 20.20 -15.89 0.77
CA GLY A 87 19.87 -16.00 2.20
C GLY A 87 21.11 -15.95 3.09
N ARG A 88 21.30 -14.80 3.76
CA ARG A 88 22.46 -14.54 4.63
C ARG A 88 22.19 -14.87 6.09
N SER A 89 20.93 -15.19 6.42
CA SER A 89 20.56 -15.65 7.75
C SER A 89 20.67 -17.17 7.82
N ASN A 90 21.26 -17.66 8.90
CA ASN A 90 21.26 -19.08 9.25
C ASN A 90 20.01 -19.49 10.03
N ASP A 91 19.12 -18.54 10.33
CA ASP A 91 17.85 -18.80 10.99
C ASP A 91 16.77 -19.06 9.92
N SER A 92 16.11 -20.21 10.03
CA SER A 92 15.02 -20.65 9.14
C SER A 92 13.83 -19.68 9.09
N GLN A 93 13.71 -18.77 10.07
CA GLN A 93 12.68 -17.73 10.09
C GLN A 93 13.00 -16.53 9.18
N TYR A 94 14.24 -16.41 8.70
CA TYR A 94 14.73 -15.25 7.94
C TYR A 94 15.35 -15.66 6.59
N GLY A 95 14.66 -16.53 5.87
CA GLY A 95 15.06 -17.00 4.53
C GLY A 95 14.50 -16.16 3.38
N ASP A 96 14.97 -16.47 2.16
CA ASP A 96 14.36 -15.92 0.96
C ASP A 96 12.88 -16.30 0.87
N MET A 97 12.05 -15.38 0.39
CA MET A 97 10.60 -15.49 0.24
C MET A 97 9.81 -15.64 1.55
N ILE A 98 10.46 -15.63 2.72
CA ILE A 98 9.80 -15.59 4.02
C ILE A 98 9.53 -14.13 4.39
N PRO A 99 8.25 -13.71 4.55
CA PRO A 99 7.93 -12.33 4.86
C PRO A 99 8.47 -11.94 6.24
N LEU A 100 9.06 -10.76 6.34
CA LEU A 100 9.50 -10.17 7.60
C LEU A 100 8.32 -9.50 8.32
N HIS A 101 8.37 -9.43 9.65
CA HIS A 101 7.45 -8.60 10.42
C HIS A 101 7.59 -7.15 9.97
N MET A 102 6.49 -6.57 9.49
CA MET A 102 6.42 -5.15 9.18
C MET A 102 6.50 -4.32 10.46
N GLU A 103 7.25 -3.22 10.40
CA GLU A 103 7.22 -2.21 11.46
C GLU A 103 5.80 -1.67 11.68
N ILE A 104 5.41 -1.45 12.94
CA ILE A 104 4.02 -1.08 13.27
C ILE A 104 3.54 0.21 12.59
N TRP A 105 4.43 1.18 12.37
CA TRP A 105 4.09 2.40 11.64
C TRP A 105 3.75 2.12 10.17
N ALA A 106 4.39 1.12 9.56
CA ALA A 106 4.17 0.73 8.17
C ALA A 106 2.85 -0.04 8.04
N VAL A 107 2.51 -0.88 9.03
CA VAL A 107 1.19 -1.53 9.12
C VAL A 107 0.07 -0.50 9.21
N LYS A 108 0.23 0.51 10.08
CA LYS A 108 -0.73 1.61 10.21
C LYS A 108 -0.86 2.42 8.91
N GLU A 109 0.25 2.74 8.26
CA GLU A 109 0.24 3.42 6.96
C GLU A 109 -0.43 2.56 5.87
N MET A 110 -0.21 1.24 5.87
CA MET A 110 -0.84 0.31 4.94
C MET A 110 -2.36 0.26 5.10
N ILE A 111 -2.85 0.22 6.35
CA ILE A 111 -4.29 0.28 6.61
C ILE A 111 -4.86 1.63 6.17
N ALA A 112 -4.17 2.73 6.46
CA ALA A 112 -4.55 4.06 5.99
C ALA A 112 -4.59 4.15 4.45
N ASP A 113 -3.64 3.50 3.77
CA ASP A 113 -3.60 3.37 2.31
C ASP A 113 -4.87 2.67 1.79
N TRP A 114 -5.23 1.51 2.34
CA TRP A 114 -6.44 0.80 1.93
C TRP A 114 -7.73 1.58 2.21
N MET A 115 -7.82 2.28 3.34
CA MET A 115 -8.95 3.16 3.65
C MET A 115 -9.03 4.34 2.67
N GLY A 116 -7.88 4.97 2.41
CA GLY A 116 -7.75 6.07 1.47
C GLY A 116 -8.13 5.68 0.05
N ALA A 117 -7.76 4.48 -0.38
CA ALA A 117 -8.13 3.91 -1.67
C ALA A 117 -9.64 3.74 -1.79
N GLY A 118 -10.30 3.15 -0.78
CA GLY A 118 -11.76 3.03 -0.75
C GLY A 118 -12.44 4.39 -0.90
N ARG A 119 -11.99 5.40 -0.15
CA ARG A 119 -12.56 6.74 -0.22
C ARG A 119 -12.26 7.47 -1.53
N ALA A 120 -11.06 7.30 -2.09
CA ALA A 120 -10.65 7.95 -3.34
C ALA A 120 -11.35 7.35 -4.56
N TYR A 121 -11.44 6.02 -4.62
CA TYR A 121 -11.89 5.25 -5.79
C TYR A 121 -13.38 4.92 -5.76
N GLU A 122 -13.91 4.49 -4.61
CA GLU A 122 -15.32 4.11 -4.46
C GLU A 122 -16.16 5.24 -3.86
N GLY A 123 -15.52 6.30 -3.36
CA GLY A 123 -16.22 7.44 -2.77
C GLY A 123 -16.80 7.14 -1.40
N LYS A 124 -16.41 6.08 -0.72
CA LYS A 124 -16.84 5.75 0.65
C LYS A 124 -15.68 5.20 1.48
N TRP A 125 -15.68 5.46 2.77
CA TRP A 125 -14.76 4.76 3.68
C TRP A 125 -15.19 3.30 3.80
N PRO A 126 -14.25 2.35 3.97
CA PRO A 126 -14.60 0.96 4.23
C PRO A 126 -15.32 0.82 5.57
N ASP A 127 -16.26 -0.12 5.65
CA ASP A 127 -16.84 -0.54 6.92
C ASP A 127 -15.85 -1.50 7.60
N THR A 128 -15.29 -1.09 8.74
CA THR A 128 -14.31 -1.91 9.47
C THR A 128 -14.91 -3.13 10.16
N LYS A 129 -16.24 -3.19 10.31
CA LYS A 129 -16.94 -4.38 10.84
C LYS A 129 -17.13 -5.46 9.77
N ASP A 130 -17.26 -5.05 8.51
CA ASP A 130 -17.38 -5.95 7.35
C ASP A 130 -16.61 -5.38 6.15
N TRP A 131 -15.28 -5.41 6.26
CA TRP A 131 -14.42 -4.91 5.21
C TRP A 131 -14.27 -5.94 4.10
N THR A 132 -15.31 -6.09 3.29
CA THR A 132 -15.41 -7.09 2.20
C THR A 132 -14.18 -7.17 1.30
N TRP A 133 -13.62 -6.03 0.87
CA TRP A 133 -12.39 -6.00 0.08
C TRP A 133 -11.22 -6.65 0.83
N LEU A 134 -10.98 -6.26 2.08
CA LEU A 134 -9.88 -6.81 2.86
C LEU A 134 -10.07 -8.31 3.12
N ASN A 135 -11.29 -8.72 3.49
CA ASN A 135 -11.63 -10.12 3.70
C ASN A 135 -11.33 -10.98 2.46
N ALA A 136 -11.54 -10.44 1.25
CA ALA A 136 -11.28 -11.13 0.00
C ALA A 136 -9.80 -11.11 -0.46
N HIS A 137 -8.97 -10.20 0.07
CA HIS A 137 -7.59 -9.98 -0.38
C HIS A 137 -6.54 -10.40 0.66
N MET A 138 -6.79 -10.22 1.95
CA MET A 138 -5.84 -10.57 3.03
C MET A 138 -5.39 -12.04 2.98
N PRO A 139 -6.25 -13.04 2.67
CA PRO A 139 -5.81 -14.44 2.52
C PRO A 139 -4.83 -14.68 1.36
N LYS A 140 -4.74 -13.75 0.39
CA LYS A 140 -3.86 -13.84 -0.77
C LYS A 140 -2.53 -13.11 -0.56
N MET A 141 -2.42 -12.29 0.50
CA MET A 141 -1.20 -11.56 0.84
C MET A 141 -0.21 -12.50 1.55
N LYS A 142 1.09 -12.34 1.25
CA LYS A 142 2.14 -13.07 1.98
C LYS A 142 2.65 -12.20 3.11
N LEU A 143 1.95 -12.26 4.24
CA LEU A 143 2.25 -11.48 5.46
C LEU A 143 2.96 -12.34 6.49
N HIS A 144 3.84 -11.73 7.30
CA HIS A 144 4.34 -12.36 8.51
C HIS A 144 3.18 -12.58 9.50
N PRO A 145 3.16 -13.68 10.29
CA PRO A 145 2.09 -13.93 11.26
C PRO A 145 1.82 -12.76 12.20
N ASP A 146 2.86 -12.13 12.75
CA ASP A 146 2.70 -10.99 13.66
C ASP A 146 2.15 -9.75 12.95
N THR A 147 2.50 -9.54 11.67
CA THR A 147 1.89 -8.47 10.86
C THR A 147 0.40 -8.70 10.67
N LYS A 148 -0.02 -9.95 10.47
CA LYS A 148 -1.44 -10.29 10.36
C LYS A 148 -2.17 -10.00 11.67
N LEU A 149 -1.58 -10.35 12.81
CA LEU A 149 -2.11 -10.03 14.14
C LEU A 149 -2.21 -8.52 14.37
N ASP A 150 -1.19 -7.75 13.98
CA ASP A 150 -1.20 -6.29 14.06
C ASP A 150 -2.34 -5.68 13.23
N ILE A 151 -2.55 -6.19 12.02
CA ILE A 151 -3.66 -5.75 11.13
C ILE A 151 -5.00 -6.02 11.79
N GLU A 152 -5.23 -7.26 12.25
CA GLU A 152 -6.48 -7.66 12.90
C GLU A 152 -6.73 -6.85 14.18
N TYR A 153 -5.70 -6.63 15.00
CA TYR A 153 -5.77 -5.80 16.20
C TYR A 153 -6.17 -4.35 15.85
N LEU A 154 -5.47 -3.73 14.89
CA LEU A 154 -5.70 -2.34 14.52
C LEU A 154 -7.09 -2.14 13.92
N ILE A 155 -7.56 -3.03 13.03
CA ILE A 155 -8.89 -2.92 12.42
C ILE A 155 -10.00 -2.97 13.46
N ASN A 156 -9.90 -3.88 14.42
CA ASN A 156 -10.88 -3.98 15.51
C ASN A 156 -10.91 -2.71 16.38
N ARG A 157 -9.80 -1.97 16.48
CA ARG A 157 -9.73 -0.71 17.22
C ARG A 157 -10.16 0.52 16.42
N ILE A 158 -10.11 0.50 15.09
CA ILE A 158 -10.54 1.64 14.24
C ILE A 158 -12.02 1.98 14.47
N CYS A 159 -12.84 0.98 14.80
CA CYS A 159 -14.24 1.15 15.20
C CYS A 159 -14.48 2.14 16.36
N LEU A 160 -13.43 2.57 17.07
CA LEU A 160 -13.51 3.45 18.24
C LEU A 160 -13.03 4.90 17.97
N ILE A 161 -12.50 5.20 16.77
CA ILE A 161 -11.79 6.45 16.48
C ILE A 161 -12.38 7.22 15.26
N LEU A 162 -13.26 6.57 14.48
CA LEU A 162 -14.01 7.18 13.37
C LEU A 162 -15.45 7.47 13.76
#